data_AF-A0A841SUU5-F1
#
_entry.id   AF-A0A841SUU5-F1
#
_cell.length_a   1.000
_cell.length_b   1.000
_cell.length_c   1.000
_cell.angle_alpha   90.00
_cell.angle_beta   90.00
_cell.angle_gamma   90.00
#
_symmetry.space_group_name_H-M   'P 1'
#
loop_
_entity.id
_entity.type
_entity.pdbx_description
1 polymer ?
#
loop_
_entity_poly.entity_id
_entity_poly.type
_entity_poly.pdbx_seq_one_letter_code
_entity_poly.pdbx_strand_id
1 'polypeptide(L)' 'MDASSIFVSTGGYTTSARSVAQQNGVKLLDLGEFTQLVYTWYEKVPIEAQQLIPLQKIYVQLN' A
#
# COMPACT_ATOMS: atom_id res chain seq x y z
N MET A 1 6.40 -12.78 -16.71
CA MET A 1 6.52 -11.82 -15.58
C MET A 1 5.16 -11.78 -14.92
N ASP A 2 5.01 -12.47 -13.79
CA ASP A 2 3.76 -12.45 -13.02
C ASP A 2 3.61 -11.06 -12.40
N ALA A 3 2.68 -10.26 -12.93
CA ALA A 3 2.39 -8.95 -12.38
C ALA A 3 1.63 -9.13 -11.06
N SER A 4 2.34 -9.00 -9.94
CA SER A 4 1.73 -8.94 -8.61
C SER A 4 0.89 -7.68 -8.49
N SER A 5 -0.42 -7.83 -8.62
CA SER A 5 -1.37 -6.72 -8.54
C SER A 5 -1.86 -6.54 -7.11
N ILE A 6 -2.10 -5.29 -6.73
CA ILE A 6 -2.61 -4.93 -5.41
C ILE A 6 -3.84 -4.05 -5.59
N PHE A 7 -4.93 -4.39 -4.90
CA PHE A 7 -6.06 -3.49 -4.72
C PHE A 7 -6.04 -2.93 -3.30
N VAL A 8 -6.34 -1.63 -3.18
CA VAL A 8 -6.39 -0.91 -1.91
C VAL A 8 -7.79 -0.33 -1.75
N SER A 9 -8.42 -0.56 -0.60
CA SER A 9 -9.75 -0.05 -0.28
C SER A 9 -9.76 0.50 1.13
N THR A 10 -10.34 1.69 1.29
CA THR A 10 -10.55 2.34 2.61
C THR A 10 -11.91 1.97 3.23
N GLY A 11 -12.83 1.37 2.45
CA GLY A 11 -14.18 1.00 2.88
C GLY A 11 -14.41 -0.50 3.03
N GLY A 12 -13.35 -1.32 2.93
CA GLY A 12 -13.43 -2.77 2.93
C GLY A 12 -13.74 -3.38 1.56
N TYR A 13 -14.01 -4.69 1.54
CA TYR A 13 -14.27 -5.45 0.32
C TYR A 13 -15.50 -6.33 0.49
N THR A 14 -16.35 -6.37 -0.54
CA THR A 14 -17.43 -7.34 -0.63
C THR A 14 -16.87 -8.77 -0.77
N THR A 15 -17.68 -9.77 -0.43
CA THR A 15 -17.32 -11.18 -0.58
C THR A 15 -16.97 -11.52 -2.04
N SER A 16 -17.69 -10.95 -3.00
CA SER A 16 -17.41 -11.13 -4.44
C SER A 16 -16.05 -10.56 -4.84
N ALA A 17 -15.71 -9.36 -4.36
CA ALA A 17 -14.40 -8.75 -4.64
C ALA A 17 -13.24 -9.58 -4.07
N ARG A 18 -13.42 -10.13 -2.86
CA ARG A 18 -12.43 -11.04 -2.25
C ARG A 18 -12.23 -12.32 -3.08
N SER A 19 -13.31 -12.92 -3.54
CA SER A 19 -13.24 -14.13 -4.36
C SER A 19 -12.53 -13.89 -5.70
N VAL A 20 -12.86 -12.80 -6.40
CA VAL A 20 -12.22 -12.43 -7.66
C VAL A 20 -10.73 -12.14 -7.46
N ALA A 21 -10.36 -11.41 -6.40
CA ALA A 21 -8.97 -11.11 -6.10
C ALA A 21 -8.16 -12.39 -5.87
N GLN A 22 -8.70 -13.34 -5.09
CA GLN A 22 -8.05 -14.62 -4.84
C GLN A 22 -7.86 -15.44 -6.13
N GLN A 23 -8.87 -15.50 -6.99
CA GLN A 23 -8.81 -16.22 -8.27
C GLN A 23 -7.75 -15.66 -9.22
N ASN A 24 -7.50 -14.35 -9.16
CA ASN A 24 -6.57 -13.65 -10.04
C ASN A 24 -5.20 -13.38 -9.38
N GLY A 25 -4.94 -13.94 -8.19
CA GLY A 25 -3.69 -13.72 -7.47
C GLY A 25 -3.45 -12.25 -7.07
N VAL A 26 -4.51 -11.47 -6.91
CA VAL A 26 -4.45 -10.05 -6.52
C VAL A 26 -4.44 -9.94 -5.00
N LYS A 27 -3.48 -9.20 -4.45
CA LYS A 27 -3.45 -8.92 -3.01
C LYS A 27 -4.43 -7.80 -2.68
N LEU A 28 -5.32 -8.05 -1.73
CA LEU A 28 -6.17 -7.02 -1.16
C LEU A 28 -5.49 -6.41 0.05
N LEU A 29 -5.45 -5.09 0.13
CA LEU A 29 -4.96 -4.35 1.27
C LEU A 29 -6.02 -3.39 1.79
N ASP A 30 -6.14 -3.27 3.10
CA ASP A 30 -6.77 -2.10 3.70
C ASP A 30 -5.78 -0.91 3.79
N LEU A 31 -6.28 0.21 4.32
CA LEU A 31 -5.48 1.44 4.47
C LEU A 31 -4.27 1.24 5.41
N GLY A 32 -4.44 0.49 6.50
CA GLY A 32 -3.39 0.23 7.47
C GLY A 32 -2.27 -0.61 6.88
N GLU A 33 -2.64 -1.70 6.21
CA GLU A 33 -1.69 -2.58 5.52
C GLU A 33 -0.94 -1.87 4.39
N PHE A 34 -1.64 -1.02 3.62
CA PHE A 34 -1.00 -0.21 2.58
C PHE A 34 -0.01 0.80 3.17
N THR A 35 -0.41 1.50 4.24
CA THR A 35 0.46 2.48 4.92
C THR A 35 1.72 1.80 5.47
N GLN A 36 1.58 0.61 6.06
CA GLN A 36 2.72 -0.16 6.55
C GLN A 36 3.67 -0.58 5.42
N LEU A 37 3.15 -0.97 4.25
CA LEU A 37 3.99 -1.28 3.08
C LEU A 37 4.73 -0.05 2.57
N VAL A 38 4.05 1.09 2.45
CA VAL A 38 4.70 2.36 2.08
C VAL A 38 5.83 2.65 3.05
N TYR A 39 5.57 2.63 4.36
CA TYR A 39 6.61 2.87 5.37
C TYR A 39 7.80 1.89 5.26
N THR A 40 7.52 0.59 5.11
CA THR A 40 8.54 -0.47 5.07
C THR A 40 9.47 -0.35 3.85
N TRP A 41 8.94 0.16 2.74
CA TRP A 41 9.65 0.22 1.47
C TRP A 41 10.07 1.62 1.06
N TYR A 42 9.58 2.67 1.72
CA TYR A 42 9.83 4.05 1.32
C TYR A 42 11.33 4.38 1.19
N GLU A 43 12.14 3.96 2.18
CA GLU A 43 13.58 4.19 2.14
C GLU A 43 14.32 3.29 1.12
N LYS A 44 13.66 2.25 0.62
CA LYS A 44 14.22 1.26 -0.31
C LYS A 44 13.84 1.49 -1.76
N VAL A 45 12.82 2.30 -2.04
CA VAL A 45 12.44 2.65 -3.42
C VAL A 45 13.40 3.70 -4.00
N PRO A 46 13.61 3.73 -5.34
CA PRO A 46 14.44 4.73 -6.00
C PRO A 46 14.00 6.15 -5.68
N ILE A 47 14.94 7.10 -5.67
CA ILE A 47 14.68 8.48 -5.25
C ILE A 47 13.64 9.18 -6.13
N GLU A 48 13.60 8.84 -7.41
CA GLU A 48 12.60 9.34 -8.37
C GLU A 48 11.20 8.89 -7.97
N ALA A 49 11.05 7.65 -7.47
CA ALA A 49 9.77 7.14 -6.99
C ALA A 49 9.40 7.73 -5.63
N GLN A 50 10.37 7.97 -4.74
CA GLN A 50 10.14 8.65 -3.45
C GLN A 50 9.55 10.05 -3.67
N GLN A 51 10.07 10.80 -4.65
CA GLN A 51 9.59 12.16 -4.97
C GLN A 51 8.14 12.19 -5.46
N LEU A 52 7.62 11.08 -6.00
CA LEU A 52 6.22 10.97 -6.42
C LEU A 52 5.26 10.75 -5.23
N ILE A 53 5.78 10.37 -4.07
CA ILE A 53 4.99 10.17 -2.85
C ILE A 53 5.19 11.41 -1.97
N PRO A 54 4.18 12.30 -1.84
CA PRO A 54 4.32 13.55 -1.10
C PRO A 54 4.26 13.31 0.42
N LEU A 55 5.24 12.58 0.97
CA LEU A 55 5.36 12.40 2.42
C LEU A 55 5.96 13.67 3.05
N GLN A 56 5.26 14.22 4.04
CA GLN A 56 5.79 15.29 4.89
C GLN A 56 6.44 14.68 6.12
N LYS A 57 7.72 14.98 6.35
CA LYS A 57 8.39 14.66 7.62
C LYS A 57 7.82 15.57 8.71
N ILE A 58 7.15 14.99 9.70
CA ILE A 58 6.65 15.70 10.88
C ILE A 58 7.61 15.41 12.03
N TYR A 59 8.25 16.45 12.55
CA TYR A 59 9.07 16.36 13.76
C TYR A 59 8.17 16.65 14.96
N VAL A 60 7.92 15.65 15.79
CA VAL A 60 7.17 15.82 17.05
C VAL A 60 8.18 15.99 18.18
N GLN A 61 8.08 17.08 18.92
CA GLN A 61 8.92 17.31 20.09
C GLN A 61 8.46 16.40 21.23
N LEU A 62 9.38 15.57 21.75
CA LEU A 62 9.13 14.73 22.92
C LEU A 62 9.26 15.62 24.16
N ASN A 63 8.18 15.74 24.93
CA ASN A 63 8.14 16.43 26.23
C ASN A 63 8.51 15.48 27.37
#